data_AF-A0AAI8VW11-F1
#
_entry.id   AF-A0AAI8VW11-F1
#
_cell.length_a   1.000
_cell.length_b   1.000
_cell.length_c   1.000
_cell.angle_alpha   90.00
_cell.angle_beta   90.00
_cell.angle_gamma   90.00
#
_symmetry.space_group_name_H-M   'P 1'
#
loop_
_entity.id
_entity.type
_entity.pdbx_description
1 polymer ?
#
loop_
_entity_poly.entity_id
_entity_poly.type
_entity_poly.pdbx_seq_one_letter_code
_entity_poly.pdbx_strand_id
1 'polypeptide(L)'
;MVFKDIYEEFVAAKLQPKRQNWDNLSDDVFYVDPETAHDKSQLKHAKQTGLTSVEKAAYKSFLDCRKMCDEIKDCFQFSYHDGICAYHKSFLLGKPRKPEDKKNQGWTSGWAVDKIHSWVQEHSECKEPVWPKV
;
A
#
# COMPACT_ATOMS: atom_id res chain seq x y z
N MET A 1 12.64 21.64 -11.38
CA MET A 1 12.47 20.42 -10.58
C MET A 1 11.06 20.42 -10.03
N VAL A 2 10.14 19.87 -10.81
CA VAL A 2 8.76 19.58 -10.38
C VAL A 2 8.73 18.19 -9.73
N PHE A 3 7.63 17.86 -9.06
CA PHE A 3 7.45 16.53 -8.45
C PHE A 3 7.70 15.39 -9.46
N LYS A 4 7.24 15.55 -10.70
CA LYS A 4 7.45 14.58 -11.79
C LYS A 4 8.92 14.24 -12.01
N ASP A 5 9.81 15.24 -12.06
CA ASP A 5 11.25 15.03 -12.28
C ASP A 5 11.85 14.14 -11.18
N ILE A 6 11.45 14.37 -9.91
CA ILE A 6 11.90 13.57 -8.76
C ILE A 6 11.41 12.14 -8.87
N TYR A 7 10.14 11.97 -9.21
CA TYR A 7 9.53 10.66 -9.37
C TYR A 7 10.23 9.86 -10.47
N GLU A 8 10.41 10.44 -11.65
CA GLU A 8 11.01 9.77 -12.81
C GLU A 8 12.45 9.35 -12.54
N GLU A 9 13.26 10.24 -11.95
CA GLU A 9 14.68 9.99 -11.70
C GLU A 9 14.93 9.01 -10.55
N PHE A 10 14.19 9.13 -9.44
CA PHE A 10 14.57 8.44 -8.20
C PHE A 10 13.62 7.33 -7.74
N VAL A 11 12.37 7.35 -8.19
CA VAL A 11 11.28 6.53 -7.63
C VAL A 11 10.79 5.49 -8.64
N ALA A 12 10.45 5.91 -9.85
CA ALA A 12 9.72 5.11 -10.83
C ALA A 12 10.34 3.72 -11.07
N ALA A 13 11.64 3.66 -11.34
CA ALA A 13 12.36 2.41 -11.61
C ALA A 13 12.45 1.46 -10.39
N LYS A 14 12.19 1.95 -9.18
CA LYS A 14 12.28 1.17 -7.94
C LYS A 14 10.91 0.63 -7.49
N LEU A 15 9.82 1.13 -8.04
CA LEU A 15 8.48 0.64 -7.74
C LEU A 15 8.25 -0.69 -8.45
N GLN A 16 7.85 -1.71 -7.68
CA GLN A 16 7.64 -3.05 -8.20
C GLN A 16 6.21 -3.51 -7.90
N PRO A 17 5.49 -4.17 -8.82
CA PRO A 17 4.16 -4.69 -8.50
C PRO A 17 4.15 -5.70 -7.34
N LYS A 18 5.29 -6.36 -7.10
CA LYS A 18 5.52 -7.28 -5.99
C LYS A 18 6.99 -7.28 -5.60
N ARG A 19 7.27 -7.18 -4.30
CA ARG A 19 8.61 -7.27 -3.72
C ARG A 19 8.58 -8.03 -2.40
N GLN A 20 9.33 -9.12 -2.33
CA GLN A 20 9.45 -9.94 -1.12
C GLN A 20 10.50 -9.37 -0.15
N ASN A 21 10.36 -9.72 1.12
CA ASN A 21 11.25 -9.30 2.22
C ASN A 21 11.42 -7.78 2.28
N TRP A 22 10.30 -7.08 2.11
CA TRP A 22 10.28 -5.63 1.97
C TRP A 22 9.06 -5.05 2.65
N ASP A 23 9.30 -4.01 3.44
CA ASP A 23 8.27 -3.27 4.15
C ASP A 23 8.18 -1.87 3.53
N ASN A 24 7.15 -1.66 2.72
CA ASN A 24 6.84 -0.36 2.11
C ASN A 24 6.15 0.61 3.07
N LEU A 25 5.97 0.26 4.35
CA LEU A 25 5.33 1.08 5.37
C LEU A 25 3.85 1.36 5.07
N SER A 26 3.14 0.38 4.50
CA SER A 26 1.69 0.50 4.33
C SER A 26 0.97 0.39 5.67
N ASP A 27 0.40 1.49 6.17
CA ASP A 27 -0.24 1.54 7.49
C ASP A 27 -1.49 2.45 7.60
N ASP A 28 -2.03 2.99 6.50
CA ASP A 28 -3.23 3.84 6.57
C ASP A 28 -4.49 3.03 6.92
N VAL A 29 -4.67 1.89 6.25
CA VAL A 29 -5.85 1.05 6.40
C VAL A 29 -5.46 -0.42 6.43
N PHE A 30 -5.96 -1.13 7.44
CA PHE A 30 -5.72 -2.54 7.63
C PHE A 30 -6.97 -3.38 7.36
N TYR A 31 -6.76 -4.53 6.75
CA TYR A 31 -7.71 -5.64 6.63
C TYR A 31 -7.06 -6.85 7.27
N VAL A 32 -7.70 -7.34 8.33
CA VAL A 32 -7.23 -8.48 9.11
C VAL A 32 -8.39 -9.43 9.33
N ASP A 33 -8.08 -10.69 9.48
CA ASP A 33 -9.04 -11.66 9.99
C ASP A 33 -9.22 -11.45 11.50
N PRO A 34 -10.43 -11.14 11.99
CA PRO A 34 -10.68 -11.00 13.42
C PRO A 34 -10.35 -12.26 14.23
N GLU A 35 -10.42 -13.44 13.61
CA GLU A 35 -10.21 -14.73 14.29
C GLU A 35 -8.73 -15.09 14.42
N THR A 36 -7.89 -14.65 13.47
CA THR A 36 -6.46 -14.99 13.44
C THR A 36 -5.53 -13.81 13.75
N ALA A 37 -6.08 -12.62 14.01
CA ALA A 37 -5.30 -11.45 14.42
C ALA A 37 -4.53 -11.70 15.72
N HIS A 38 -3.21 -11.92 15.60
CA HIS A 38 -2.31 -12.16 16.73
C HIS A 38 -2.14 -10.92 17.62
N ASP A 39 -2.26 -9.71 17.05
CA ASP A 39 -2.17 -8.45 17.78
C ASP A 39 -3.48 -7.66 17.68
N LYS A 40 -4.17 -7.52 18.83
CA LYS A 40 -5.40 -6.75 18.95
C LYS A 40 -5.19 -5.24 18.72
N SER A 41 -3.96 -4.74 18.78
CA SER A 41 -3.65 -3.36 18.42
C SER A 41 -3.96 -3.09 16.94
N GLN A 42 -3.68 -4.07 16.07
CA GLN A 42 -3.96 -3.99 14.63
C GLN A 42 -5.47 -3.97 14.34
N LEU A 43 -6.28 -4.66 15.15
CA LEU A 43 -7.75 -4.61 15.06
C LEU A 43 -8.33 -3.22 15.32
N LYS A 44 -7.62 -2.34 16.06
CA LYS A 44 -8.06 -0.96 16.31
C LYS A 44 -7.92 -0.07 15.09
N HIS A 45 -6.96 -0.36 14.23
CA HIS A 45 -6.70 0.37 12.99
C HIS A 45 -7.32 -0.34 11.76
N ALA A 46 -7.89 -1.53 11.95
CA ALA A 46 -8.57 -2.25 10.89
C ALA A 46 -9.92 -1.64 10.55
N LYS A 47 -10.23 -1.60 9.26
CA LYS A 47 -11.56 -1.19 8.79
C LYS A 47 -12.56 -2.31 9.12
N GLN A 48 -13.59 -2.01 9.91
CA GLN A 48 -14.54 -3.02 10.40
C GLN A 48 -15.92 -2.96 9.72
N THR A 49 -16.32 -1.81 9.20
CA THR A 49 -17.68 -1.58 8.66
C THR A 49 -17.64 -1.15 7.20
N GLY A 50 -18.76 -1.37 6.48
CA GLY A 50 -18.89 -0.95 5.08
C GLY A 50 -17.91 -1.62 4.11
N LEU A 51 -17.45 -2.83 4.45
CA LEU A 51 -16.50 -3.60 3.64
C LEU A 51 -17.19 -4.21 2.42
N THR A 52 -16.62 -3.99 1.23
CA THR A 52 -17.00 -4.71 0.00
C THR A 52 -16.60 -6.20 0.09
N SER A 53 -17.08 -7.02 -0.84
CA SER A 53 -16.68 -8.43 -0.91
C SER A 53 -15.17 -8.60 -1.12
N VAL A 54 -14.53 -7.69 -1.85
CA VAL A 54 -13.08 -7.74 -2.12
C VAL A 54 -12.27 -7.25 -0.92
N GLU A 55 -12.73 -6.22 -0.22
CA GLU A 55 -12.11 -5.80 1.04
C GLU A 55 -12.16 -6.89 2.11
N LYS A 56 -13.28 -7.62 2.22
CA LYS A 56 -13.40 -8.77 3.15
C LYS A 56 -12.45 -9.92 2.83
N ALA A 57 -12.03 -10.05 1.57
CA ALA A 57 -11.11 -11.09 1.13
C ALA A 57 -9.64 -10.65 1.16
N ALA A 58 -9.35 -9.36 1.34
CA ALA A 58 -8.03 -8.78 1.13
C ALA A 58 -6.93 -9.42 1.99
N TYR A 59 -7.26 -9.84 3.21
CA TYR A 59 -6.31 -10.46 4.14
C TYR A 59 -5.94 -11.91 3.80
N LYS A 60 -6.63 -12.56 2.85
CA LYS A 60 -6.47 -14.00 2.59
C LYS A 60 -5.16 -14.34 1.90
N SER A 61 -4.68 -13.46 1.03
CA SER A 61 -3.43 -13.65 0.32
C SER A 61 -2.88 -12.33 -0.23
N PHE A 62 -1.61 -12.33 -0.62
CA PHE A 62 -1.02 -11.19 -1.35
C PHE A 62 -1.81 -10.83 -2.62
N LEU A 63 -2.36 -11.83 -3.33
CA LEU A 63 -3.12 -11.58 -4.56
C LEU A 63 -4.49 -10.95 -4.26
N ASP A 64 -5.15 -11.37 -3.19
CA ASP A 64 -6.40 -10.75 -2.74
C ASP A 64 -6.16 -9.32 -2.26
N CYS A 65 -5.06 -9.07 -1.54
CA CYS A 65 -4.63 -7.74 -1.12
C CYS A 65 -4.34 -6.84 -2.33
N ARG A 66 -3.67 -7.35 -3.36
CA ARG A 66 -3.46 -6.65 -4.63
C ARG A 66 -4.79 -6.32 -5.31
N LYS A 67 -5.69 -7.30 -5.43
CA LYS A 67 -7.01 -7.11 -6.06
C LYS A 67 -7.82 -6.03 -5.34
N MET A 68 -7.79 -6.01 -4.01
CA MET A 68 -8.38 -4.93 -3.22
C MET A 68 -7.77 -3.58 -3.59
N CYS A 69 -6.44 -3.49 -3.65
CA CYS A 69 -5.78 -2.26 -4.03
C CYS A 69 -6.13 -1.81 -5.44
N ASP A 70 -6.34 -2.73 -6.38
CA ASP A 70 -6.78 -2.43 -7.74
C ASP A 70 -8.20 -1.85 -7.79
N GLU A 71 -9.10 -2.26 -6.89
CA GLU A 71 -10.47 -1.72 -6.80
C GLU A 71 -10.58 -0.40 -6.04
N ILE A 72 -9.75 -0.19 -5.01
CA ILE A 72 -9.76 1.05 -4.23
C ILE A 72 -9.09 2.17 -5.02
N LYS A 73 -9.82 3.26 -5.24
CA LYS A 73 -9.38 4.38 -6.10
C LYS A 73 -8.08 5.03 -5.59
N ASP A 74 -7.96 5.23 -4.28
CA ASP A 74 -6.85 5.92 -3.63
C ASP A 74 -5.80 4.94 -3.05
N CYS A 75 -5.81 3.66 -3.43
CA CYS A 75 -4.75 2.74 -3.07
C CYS A 75 -3.59 2.81 -4.06
N PHE A 76 -2.43 3.28 -3.60
CA PHE A 76 -1.20 3.32 -4.40
C PHE A 76 -0.21 2.22 -4.04
N GLN A 77 -0.19 1.80 -2.77
CA GLN A 77 0.68 0.73 -2.32
C GLN A 77 -0.01 -0.14 -1.28
N PHE A 78 0.42 -1.39 -1.19
CA PHE A 78 -0.09 -2.35 -0.24
C PHE A 78 1.02 -3.26 0.30
N SER A 79 0.80 -3.86 1.45
CA SER A 79 1.67 -4.87 2.04
C SER A 79 0.86 -6.04 2.54
N TYR A 80 1.49 -7.20 2.53
CA TYR A 80 0.92 -8.44 3.03
C TYR A 80 1.94 -9.19 3.88
N HIS A 81 1.54 -9.58 5.07
CA HIS A 81 2.30 -10.45 5.96
C HIS A 81 1.34 -11.10 6.96
N ASP A 82 1.57 -12.35 7.35
CA ASP A 82 0.86 -13.02 8.47
C ASP A 82 -0.68 -12.84 8.49
N GLY A 83 -1.34 -12.93 7.32
CA GLY A 83 -2.80 -12.77 7.25
C GLY A 83 -3.29 -11.33 7.48
N ILE A 84 -2.41 -10.34 7.33
CA ILE A 84 -2.68 -8.91 7.41
C ILE A 84 -2.42 -8.32 6.03
N CYS A 85 -3.44 -7.64 5.51
CA CYS A 85 -3.29 -6.78 4.33
C CYS A 85 -3.40 -5.33 4.80
N ALA A 86 -2.43 -4.50 4.43
CA ALA A 86 -2.47 -3.07 4.70
C ALA A 86 -2.25 -2.30 3.40
N TYR A 87 -2.92 -1.16 3.23
CA TYR A 87 -2.63 -0.25 2.13
C TYR A 87 -2.39 1.17 2.60
N HIS A 88 -1.82 1.98 1.70
CA HIS A 88 -1.53 3.38 1.95
C HIS A 88 -1.88 4.24 0.73
N LYS A 89 -2.31 5.47 1.00
CA LYS A 89 -2.80 6.46 0.04
C LYS A 89 -1.71 7.36 -0.52
N SER A 90 -0.47 7.12 -0.12
CA SER A 90 0.75 7.64 -0.75
C SER A 90 1.67 6.48 -1.12
N PHE A 91 2.66 6.73 -1.97
CA PHE A 91 3.67 5.73 -2.35
C PHE A 91 5.06 6.08 -1.81
N LEU A 92 5.60 5.17 -1.00
CA LEU A 92 6.87 5.21 -0.31
C LEU A 92 7.73 4.04 -0.79
N LEU A 93 9.05 4.22 -0.83
CA LEU A 93 9.96 3.12 -1.15
C LEU A 93 10.09 2.14 0.01
N GLY A 94 9.97 2.60 1.26
CA GLY A 94 10.14 1.77 2.46
C GLY A 94 11.56 1.21 2.63
N LYS A 95 11.67 0.05 3.27
CA LYS A 95 12.94 -0.55 3.69
C LYS A 95 12.95 -2.08 3.54
N PRO A 96 14.14 -2.70 3.37
CA PRO A 96 14.26 -4.15 3.44
C PRO A 96 13.84 -4.65 4.81
N ARG A 97 13.10 -5.75 4.84
CA ARG A 97 12.67 -6.43 6.07
C ARG A 97 12.90 -7.93 5.94
N LYS A 98 13.92 -8.42 6.63
CA LYS A 98 14.20 -9.86 6.67
C LYS A 98 13.07 -10.57 7.42
N PRO A 99 12.70 -11.81 7.03
CA PRO A 99 11.82 -12.64 7.84
C PRO A 99 12.41 -12.78 9.24
N GLU A 100 11.57 -12.67 10.27
CA GLU A 100 12.00 -12.87 11.66
C GLU A 100 12.37 -14.35 11.89
N ASP A 101 11.65 -15.27 11.27
CA ASP A 101 11.90 -16.71 11.32
C ASP A 101 11.72 -17.38 9.94
N LYS A 102 12.36 -18.54 9.74
CA LYS A 102 12.22 -19.35 8.51
C LYS A 102 10.79 -19.86 8.26
N LYS A 103 9.91 -19.81 9.27
CA LYS A 103 8.53 -20.32 9.21
C LYS A 103 7.51 -19.29 8.72
N ASN A 104 7.79 -18.01 8.90
CA ASN A 104 6.86 -16.96 8.49
C ASN A 104 7.18 -16.51 7.07
N GLN A 105 6.13 -16.35 6.25
CA GLN A 105 6.26 -15.70 4.96
C GLN A 105 6.55 -14.22 5.24
N GLY A 106 7.80 -13.81 5.08
CA GLY A 106 8.23 -12.44 5.36
C GLY A 106 7.40 -11.39 4.61
N TRP A 107 7.53 -10.14 5.05
CA TRP A 107 6.80 -9.01 4.47
C TRP A 107 6.89 -8.96 2.95
N THR A 108 5.74 -8.93 2.29
CA THR A 108 5.66 -8.75 0.83
C THR A 108 4.91 -7.47 0.52
N SER A 109 5.57 -6.54 -0.13
CA SER A 109 5.01 -5.26 -0.55
C SER A 109 4.67 -5.25 -2.04
N GLY A 110 3.70 -4.43 -2.41
CA GLY A 110 3.32 -4.18 -3.79
C GLY A 110 2.96 -2.70 -3.99
N TRP A 111 3.18 -2.23 -5.21
CA TRP A 111 2.81 -0.89 -5.64
C TRP A 111 1.91 -1.01 -6.87
N ALA A 112 0.83 -0.25 -6.91
CA ALA A 112 -0.04 -0.12 -8.06
C ALA A 112 0.62 0.80 -9.10
N VAL A 113 1.69 0.28 -9.73
CA VAL A 113 2.61 1.07 -10.58
C VAL A 113 1.87 1.88 -11.64
N ASP A 114 0.89 1.28 -12.32
CA ASP A 114 0.13 1.96 -13.37
C ASP A 114 -0.73 3.10 -12.81
N LYS A 115 -1.35 2.91 -11.64
CA LYS A 115 -2.11 3.96 -10.95
C LYS A 115 -1.20 5.10 -10.51
N ILE A 116 -0.05 4.77 -9.93
CA ILE A 116 0.95 5.75 -9.51
C ILE A 116 1.41 6.55 -10.73
N HIS A 117 1.80 5.88 -11.81
CA HIS A 117 2.27 6.53 -13.03
C HIS A 117 1.20 7.50 -13.58
N SER A 118 -0.05 7.05 -13.66
CA SER A 118 -1.17 7.86 -14.12
C SER A 118 -1.38 9.08 -13.23
N TRP A 119 -1.36 8.90 -11.90
CA TRP A 119 -1.46 9.98 -10.94
C TRP A 119 -0.32 11.00 -11.08
N VAL A 120 0.93 10.56 -11.27
CA VAL A 120 2.07 11.47 -11.50
C VAL A 120 1.90 12.28 -12.79
N GLN A 121 1.42 11.66 -13.88
CA GLN A 121 1.20 12.41 -15.13
C GLN A 121 0.09 13.45 -14.98
N GLU A 122 -1.01 13.12 -14.29
CA GLU A 122 -2.11 14.07 -13.99
C GLU A 122 -1.65 15.25 -13.13
N HIS A 123 -0.67 15.05 -12.25
CA HIS A 123 -0.14 16.05 -11.31
C HIS A 123 1.24 16.59 -11.72
N SER A 124 1.63 16.39 -12.99
CA SER A 124 2.97 16.71 -13.49
C SER A 124 3.24 18.21 -13.59
N GLU A 125 2.20 19.00 -13.90
CA GLU A 125 2.28 20.45 -14.03
C GLU A 125 1.66 21.13 -12.81
N CYS A 126 2.46 21.95 -12.12
CA CYS A 126 1.92 22.89 -11.14
C CYS A 126 1.21 24.01 -11.89
N LYS A 127 -0.14 23.99 -11.89
CA LYS A 127 -0.93 25.05 -12.55
C LYS A 127 -0.80 26.38 -11.79
N GLU A 128 -1.42 26.46 -10.61
CA GLU A 128 -1.40 27.66 -9.76
C GLU A 128 -1.24 27.26 -8.28
N PRO A 129 -0.58 28.10 -7.46
CA PRO A 129 -0.49 27.86 -6.03
C PRO A 129 -1.88 27.99 -5.37
N VAL A 130 -2.34 26.89 -4.77
CA VAL A 130 -3.58 26.89 -3.97
C VAL A 130 -3.22 27.22 -2.52
N TRP A 131 -3.52 28.45 -2.11
CA TRP A 131 -3.34 28.87 -0.72
C TRP A 131 -4.54 28.44 0.13
N PRO A 132 -4.33 27.91 1.36
CA PRO A 132 -5.42 27.68 2.30
C PRO A 132 -6.12 29.00 2.60
N LYS A 133 -7.46 29.03 2.57
CA LYS A 133 -8.22 30.17 3.08
C LYS A 133 -8.08 30.18 4.60
N VAL A 134 -7.37 31.17 5.11
CA VAL A 134 -7.24 31.47 6.55
C VAL A 134 -8.45 32.25 7.03
#